data_AF-B8CMN4-F1
#
_entry.id   AF-B8CMN4-F1
#
_cell.length_a   1.000
_cell.length_b   1.000
_cell.length_c   1.000
_cell.angle_alpha   90.00
_cell.angle_beta   90.00
_cell.angle_gamma   90.00
#
_symmetry.space_group_name_H-M   'P 1'
#
loop_
_entity.id
_entity.type
_entity.pdbx_description
1 polymer ?
#
loop_
_entity_poly.entity_id
_entity_poly.type
_entity_poly.pdbx_seq_one_letter_code
_entity_poly.pdbx_strand_id
1 'polypeptide(L)'
;MTAILRQLTILQRLILMLMLAAIGTVVFASFSINEQYNNLVTQKWQQNDAQLNTVISIVEAHRQQVLKGDISENDAKKETANLINQINFGNDGYFILAGKDKTILAHGENQQAIGRSIASISQVGNDTTLSALVSQASIAGSSRGEINFINPQSRQSEAKLVEARYYPAWNWTLITGSYKSEVSTVMYSMAIDYLVIMLMISIPIFSFFLMLNLSITAPLKDAIAAMKDIAQGEGDLTKRLPTKGKDEVAELAEAFNLFVIKIADTVAQLQPLGKSLDDDANRLLNAVQESNNSVDHLHQETSSVATAINEMLSTTHEMASNTSQAAEAANSVKLQAQLSMEKMGSTLDNTQRLVEELKTSEQITHDLGSSSQQIGSILDVIRGIADQTNLLALNAAIEAARAGAHGRGFAVVADEVRALANRTQDSTDEIQKIITEIQTGVGSVVSSNERTQQQSEQVQSQAKGVGDSLGEILALIAHISDMNTQLASATEEQSLVTEEINRNICSITELTEVSVKANESNHHAAVSLQSISQNSAKTLGQFKVS
;
A
#
# COMPACT_ATOMS: atom_id res chain seq x y z
N MET A 1 -30.77 41.65 14.45
CA MET A 1 -29.86 42.30 15.42
C MET A 1 -28.66 41.41 15.79
N THR A 2 -28.85 40.13 16.10
CA THR A 2 -27.78 39.17 16.43
C THR A 2 -26.79 38.90 15.28
N ALA A 3 -27.25 38.92 14.02
CA ALA A 3 -26.39 38.73 12.84
C ALA A 3 -25.38 39.88 12.63
N ILE A 4 -25.80 41.13 12.87
CA ILE A 4 -24.94 42.32 12.76
C ILE A 4 -23.88 42.31 13.88
N LEU A 5 -24.28 41.95 15.11
CA LEU A 5 -23.34 41.81 16.22
C LEU A 5 -22.29 40.73 15.93
N ARG A 6 -22.66 39.62 15.29
CA ARG A 6 -21.73 38.54 14.91
C ARG A 6 -20.61 38.96 13.96
N GLN A 7 -20.77 40.05 13.20
CA GLN A 7 -19.73 40.60 12.32
C GLN A 7 -18.70 41.46 13.08
N LEU A 8 -19.00 41.86 14.31
CA LEU A 8 -18.10 42.61 15.16
C LEU A 8 -17.31 41.67 16.07
N THR A 9 -16.01 41.96 16.21
CA THR A 9 -15.15 41.32 17.22
C THR A 9 -15.69 41.57 18.62
N ILE A 10 -15.34 40.70 19.59
CA ILE A 10 -15.74 40.86 20.99
C ILE A 10 -15.35 42.27 21.49
N LEU A 11 -14.14 42.74 21.16
CA LEU A 11 -13.67 44.09 21.49
C LEU A 11 -14.56 45.19 20.93
N GLN A 12 -14.94 45.11 19.65
CA GLN A 12 -15.82 46.11 19.03
C GLN A 12 -17.20 46.17 19.70
N ARG A 13 -17.73 45.03 20.15
CA ARG A 13 -19.01 44.99 20.88
C ARG A 13 -18.89 45.65 22.25
N LEU A 14 -17.80 45.37 22.98
CA LEU A 14 -17.53 45.98 24.30
C LEU A 14 -17.38 47.51 24.19
N ILE A 15 -16.64 47.99 23.18
CA ILE A 15 -16.48 49.43 22.92
C ILE A 15 -17.82 50.08 22.58
N LEU A 16 -18.66 49.42 21.78
CA LEU A 16 -19.98 49.94 21.42
C LEU A 16 -20.90 50.06 22.64
N MET A 17 -20.86 49.10 23.57
CA MET A 17 -21.58 49.19 24.84
C MET A 17 -21.08 50.34 25.71
N LEU A 18 -19.76 50.53 25.77
CA LEU A 18 -19.16 51.61 26.56
C LEU A 18 -19.50 52.99 25.98
N MET A 19 -19.48 53.15 24.65
CA MET A 19 -19.91 54.39 24.00
C MET A 19 -21.39 54.67 24.25
N LEU A 20 -22.25 53.67 24.20
CA LEU A 20 -23.67 53.82 24.45
C LEU A 20 -23.95 54.24 25.91
N ALA A 21 -23.23 53.65 26.87
CA ALA A 21 -23.28 54.06 28.28
C ALA A 21 -22.80 55.51 28.47
N ALA A 22 -21.67 55.88 27.84
CA ALA A 22 -21.13 57.24 27.91
C ALA A 22 -22.12 58.27 27.35
N ILE A 23 -22.71 58.01 26.17
CA ILE A 23 -23.74 58.88 25.58
C ILE A 23 -24.93 59.04 26.54
N GLY A 24 -25.42 57.93 27.12
CA GLY A 24 -26.51 57.95 28.09
C GLY A 24 -26.20 58.83 29.31
N THR A 25 -24.99 58.73 29.86
CA THR A 25 -24.56 59.56 31.00
C THR A 25 -24.48 61.05 30.66
N VAL A 26 -24.00 61.40 29.47
CA VAL A 26 -23.91 62.81 29.02
C VAL A 26 -25.30 63.41 28.80
N VAL A 27 -26.19 62.67 28.16
CA VAL A 27 -27.58 63.11 27.94
C VAL A 27 -28.30 63.32 29.27
N PHE A 28 -28.13 62.40 30.23
CA PHE A 28 -28.73 62.51 31.55
C PHE A 28 -28.18 63.71 32.35
N ALA A 29 -26.85 63.90 32.35
CA ALA A 29 -26.23 65.04 33.05
C ALA A 29 -26.68 66.39 32.45
N SER A 30 -26.73 66.49 31.12
CA SER A 30 -27.20 67.69 30.42
C SER A 30 -28.66 68.02 30.76
N PHE A 31 -29.54 67.00 30.73
CA PHE A 31 -30.93 67.15 31.13
C PHE A 31 -31.07 67.60 32.59
N SER A 32 -30.31 66.99 33.51
CA SER A 32 -30.37 67.30 34.93
C SER A 32 -29.87 68.70 35.28
N ILE A 33 -28.77 69.14 34.65
CA ILE A 33 -28.24 70.52 34.79
C ILE A 33 -29.27 71.54 34.33
N ASN A 34 -29.93 71.30 33.18
CA ASN A 34 -30.95 72.20 32.66
C ASN A 34 -32.17 72.29 33.60
N GLU A 35 -32.60 71.15 34.16
CA GLU A 35 -33.70 71.10 35.13
C GLU A 35 -33.37 71.84 36.42
N GLN A 36 -32.15 71.68 36.95
CA GLN A 36 -31.69 72.40 38.15
C GLN A 36 -31.64 73.92 37.93
N TYR A 37 -31.18 74.38 36.77
CA TYR A 37 -31.19 75.80 36.43
C TYR A 37 -32.62 76.39 36.46
N ASN A 38 -33.58 75.70 35.84
CA ASN A 38 -34.99 76.13 35.84
C ASN A 38 -35.58 76.18 37.25
N ASN A 39 -35.24 75.21 38.10
CA ASN A 39 -35.68 75.16 39.49
C ASN A 39 -35.10 76.31 40.31
N LEU A 40 -33.81 76.61 40.18
CA LEU A 40 -33.17 77.74 40.89
C LEU A 40 -33.76 79.10 40.47
N VAL A 41 -34.02 79.31 39.17
CA VAL A 41 -34.68 80.53 38.70
C VAL A 41 -36.09 80.67 39.29
N THR A 42 -36.85 79.57 39.33
CA THR A 42 -38.18 79.54 39.94
C THR A 42 -38.14 79.86 41.44
N GLN A 43 -37.16 79.30 42.16
CA GLN A 43 -36.94 79.61 43.58
C GLN A 43 -36.62 81.09 43.79
N LYS A 44 -35.83 81.71 42.92
CA LYS A 44 -35.52 83.14 43.00
C LYS A 44 -36.74 84.03 42.80
N TRP A 45 -37.63 83.66 41.88
CA TRP A 45 -38.93 84.34 41.74
C TRP A 45 -39.78 84.23 43.00
N GLN A 46 -39.89 83.04 43.59
CA GLN A 46 -40.63 82.84 44.84
C GLN A 46 -40.01 83.62 46.02
N GLN A 47 -38.67 83.68 46.08
CA GLN A 47 -37.96 84.46 47.08
C GLN A 47 -38.30 85.96 46.97
N ASN A 48 -38.21 86.53 45.77
CA ASN A 48 -38.56 87.94 45.52
C ASN A 48 -40.01 88.24 45.90
N ASP A 49 -40.94 87.35 45.53
CA ASP A 49 -42.37 87.47 45.84
C ASP A 49 -42.64 87.54 47.35
N ALA A 50 -42.00 86.65 48.12
CA ALA A 50 -42.10 86.59 49.58
C ALA A 50 -41.48 87.83 50.26
N GLN A 51 -40.35 88.29 49.75
CA GLN A 51 -39.67 89.51 50.23
C GLN A 51 -40.55 90.76 50.03
N LEU A 52 -41.20 90.89 48.86
CA LEU A 52 -42.14 91.98 48.58
C LEU A 52 -43.38 91.91 49.48
N ASN A 53 -43.95 90.72 49.69
CA ASN A 53 -45.10 90.54 50.58
C ASN A 53 -44.79 90.97 52.02
N THR A 54 -43.58 90.68 52.49
CA THR A 54 -43.13 91.08 53.82
C THR A 54 -43.10 92.60 53.96
N VAL A 55 -42.49 93.31 53.00
CA VAL A 55 -42.42 94.77 53.05
C VAL A 55 -43.79 95.42 52.82
N ILE A 56 -44.65 94.86 51.96
CA ILE A 56 -46.03 95.35 51.82
C ILE A 56 -46.84 95.16 53.10
N SER A 57 -46.60 94.10 53.87
CA SER A 57 -47.23 93.93 55.18
C SER A 57 -46.76 95.01 56.17
N ILE A 58 -45.51 95.47 56.08
CA ILE A 58 -44.98 96.62 56.83
C ILE A 58 -45.67 97.92 56.39
N VAL A 59 -45.80 98.15 55.08
CA VAL A 59 -46.51 99.32 54.51
C VAL A 59 -47.97 99.32 54.98
N GLU A 60 -48.64 98.17 54.96
CA GLU A 60 -50.02 98.01 55.42
C GLU A 60 -50.15 98.23 56.93
N ALA A 61 -49.20 97.77 57.74
CA ALA A 61 -49.18 98.04 59.18
C ALA A 61 -49.12 99.55 59.48
N HIS A 62 -48.27 100.31 58.77
CA HIS A 62 -48.23 101.76 58.89
C HIS A 62 -49.51 102.42 58.37
N ARG A 63 -50.13 101.90 57.30
CA ARG A 63 -51.44 102.39 56.85
C ARG A 63 -52.53 102.18 57.91
N GLN A 64 -52.52 101.07 58.63
CA GLN A 64 -53.46 100.82 59.71
C GLN A 64 -53.28 101.80 60.88
N GLN A 65 -52.05 102.20 61.20
CA GLN A 65 -51.77 103.25 62.19
C GLN A 65 -52.34 104.61 61.74
N VAL A 66 -52.25 104.94 60.44
CA VAL A 66 -52.90 106.15 59.88
C VAL A 66 -54.42 106.09 60.02
N LEU A 67 -55.04 104.95 59.73
CA LEU A 67 -56.50 104.77 59.85
C LEU A 67 -57.01 104.85 61.30
N LYS A 68 -56.17 104.47 62.28
CA LYS A 68 -56.47 104.61 63.71
C LYS A 68 -56.24 106.02 64.25
N GLY A 69 -55.60 106.88 63.47
CA GLY A 69 -55.24 108.25 63.86
C GLY A 69 -53.96 108.36 64.71
N ASP A 70 -53.18 107.29 64.83
CA ASP A 70 -51.95 107.25 65.64
C ASP A 70 -50.82 108.10 65.03
N ILE A 71 -50.77 108.18 63.70
CA ILE A 71 -49.76 108.92 62.93
C ILE A 71 -50.42 109.61 61.73
N SER A 72 -49.86 110.74 61.28
CA SER A 72 -50.33 111.39 60.05
C SER A 72 -49.95 110.57 58.81
N GLU A 73 -50.73 110.64 57.74
CA GLU A 73 -50.42 109.92 56.50
C GLU A 73 -49.04 110.30 55.93
N ASN A 74 -48.62 111.56 56.09
CA ASN A 74 -47.31 112.02 55.64
C ASN A 74 -46.17 111.45 56.49
N ASP A 75 -46.35 111.38 57.81
CA ASP A 75 -45.34 110.80 58.71
C ASP A 75 -45.22 109.30 58.50
N ALA A 76 -46.34 108.59 58.35
CA ALA A 76 -46.37 107.16 58.02
C ALA A 76 -45.65 106.86 56.70
N LYS A 77 -45.91 107.67 55.66
CA LYS A 77 -45.23 107.55 54.38
C LYS A 77 -43.72 107.80 54.52
N LYS A 78 -43.31 108.79 55.30
CA LYS A 78 -41.89 109.11 55.52
C LYS A 78 -41.17 108.05 56.35
N GLU A 79 -41.78 107.55 57.42
CA GLU A 79 -41.26 106.44 58.22
C GLU A 79 -41.13 105.16 57.41
N THR A 80 -42.18 104.82 56.63
CA THR A 80 -42.16 103.62 55.77
C THR A 80 -41.09 103.72 54.68
N ALA A 81 -40.95 104.87 54.03
CA ALA A 81 -39.91 105.09 53.03
C ALA A 81 -38.50 105.01 53.65
N ASN A 82 -38.29 105.60 54.83
CA ASN A 82 -37.02 105.49 55.56
C ASN A 82 -36.71 104.04 55.97
N LEU A 83 -37.72 103.29 56.40
CA LEU A 83 -37.56 101.88 56.76
C LEU A 83 -37.20 101.04 55.54
N ILE A 84 -37.90 101.21 54.41
CA ILE A 84 -37.58 100.53 53.15
C ILE A 84 -36.15 100.86 52.68
N ASN A 85 -35.69 102.10 52.93
CA ASN A 85 -34.33 102.52 52.63
C ASN A 85 -33.25 101.82 53.48
N GLN A 86 -33.62 101.22 54.61
CA GLN A 86 -32.72 100.51 55.51
C GLN A 86 -32.84 98.98 55.41
N ILE A 87 -33.86 98.46 54.70
CA ILE A 87 -34.05 97.02 54.55
C ILE A 87 -33.22 96.51 53.36
N ASN A 88 -32.16 95.78 53.68
CA ASN A 88 -31.43 94.93 52.75
C ASN A 88 -31.57 93.47 53.18
N PHE A 89 -31.59 92.54 52.22
CA PHE A 89 -31.73 91.10 52.49
C PHE A 89 -30.74 90.30 51.66
N GLY A 90 -30.28 89.18 52.22
CA GLY A 90 -29.18 88.43 51.61
C GLY A 90 -27.93 89.29 51.50
N ASN A 91 -27.21 89.12 50.41
CA ASN A 91 -25.88 89.68 50.19
C ASN A 91 -25.89 90.93 49.30
N ASP A 92 -26.86 91.03 48.39
CA ASP A 92 -27.00 92.09 47.37
C ASP A 92 -28.46 92.49 47.11
N GLY A 93 -29.39 92.00 47.95
CA GLY A 93 -30.82 92.27 47.88
C GLY A 93 -31.18 93.55 48.60
N TYR A 94 -31.94 94.41 47.92
CA TYR A 94 -32.42 95.68 48.44
C TYR A 94 -33.76 96.02 47.79
N PHE A 95 -34.51 96.92 48.40
CA PHE A 95 -35.79 97.39 47.88
C PHE A 95 -35.67 98.78 47.24
N ILE A 96 -36.50 99.02 46.22
CA ILE A 96 -36.73 100.33 45.62
C ILE A 96 -38.21 100.65 45.76
N LEU A 97 -38.53 101.83 46.27
CA LEU A 97 -39.89 102.33 46.35
C LEU A 97 -40.08 103.45 45.32
N ALA A 98 -41.10 103.32 44.48
CA ALA A 98 -41.47 104.34 43.50
C ALA A 98 -42.83 104.95 43.83
N GLY A 99 -42.94 106.27 43.70
CA GLY A 99 -44.19 107.02 43.84
C GLY A 99 -45.03 107.03 42.57
N LYS A 100 -46.20 107.69 42.64
CA LYS A 100 -47.17 107.81 41.54
C LYS A 100 -46.57 108.41 40.25
N ASP A 101 -45.69 109.39 40.39
CA ASP A 101 -44.97 110.07 39.30
C ASP A 101 -43.72 109.30 38.82
N LYS A 102 -43.54 108.06 39.32
CA LYS A 102 -42.37 107.22 39.06
C LYS A 102 -41.07 107.85 39.58
N THR A 103 -41.14 108.74 40.56
CA THR A 103 -39.96 109.15 41.33
C THR A 103 -39.60 108.10 42.36
N ILE A 104 -38.31 107.95 42.62
CA ILE A 104 -37.79 107.02 43.62
C ILE A 104 -37.93 107.67 45.00
N LEU A 105 -38.74 107.06 45.85
CA LEU A 105 -39.00 107.52 47.21
C LEU A 105 -38.05 106.88 48.23
N ALA A 106 -37.58 105.67 47.96
CA ALA A 106 -36.59 104.96 48.77
C ALA A 106 -35.76 104.03 47.89
N HIS A 107 -34.48 103.86 48.22
CA HIS A 107 -33.60 102.94 47.50
C HIS A 107 -32.53 102.40 48.46
N GLY A 108 -32.66 101.13 48.86
CA GLY A 108 -31.83 100.51 49.91
C GLY A 108 -30.31 100.58 49.67
N GLU A 109 -29.87 100.55 48.41
CA GLU A 109 -28.44 100.66 48.08
C GLU A 109 -27.99 102.09 47.66
N ASN A 110 -28.58 102.65 46.60
CA ASN A 110 -28.18 103.92 46.01
C ASN A 110 -29.02 105.10 46.51
N GLN A 111 -28.60 105.71 47.63
CA GLN A 111 -29.28 106.87 48.21
C GLN A 111 -29.28 108.11 47.28
N GLN A 112 -28.32 108.22 46.34
CA GLN A 112 -28.27 109.33 45.39
C GLN A 112 -29.35 109.24 44.29
N ALA A 113 -30.03 108.09 44.18
CA ALA A 113 -31.13 107.90 43.26
C ALA A 113 -32.47 108.41 43.80
N ILE A 114 -32.58 108.67 45.12
CA ILE A 114 -33.80 109.17 45.76
C ILE A 114 -34.15 110.55 45.19
N GLY A 115 -35.40 110.74 44.80
CA GLY A 115 -35.91 111.95 44.14
C GLY A 115 -35.68 111.99 42.62
N ARG A 116 -34.95 111.05 42.03
CA ARG A 116 -34.82 110.92 40.57
C ARG A 116 -35.95 110.07 39.99
N SER A 117 -36.18 110.18 38.67
CA SER A 117 -37.12 109.31 37.98
C SER A 117 -36.58 107.88 37.91
N ILE A 118 -37.44 106.87 38.07
CA ILE A 118 -37.07 105.47 37.98
C ILE A 118 -36.53 105.06 36.59
N ALA A 119 -36.83 105.85 35.56
CA ALA A 119 -36.26 105.68 34.22
C ALA A 119 -34.73 105.89 34.20
N SER A 120 -34.17 106.62 35.17
CA SER A 120 -32.72 106.88 35.28
C SER A 120 -31.91 105.70 35.85
N ILE A 121 -32.57 104.69 36.42
CA ILE A 121 -31.92 103.51 37.00
C ILE A 121 -31.59 102.45 35.92
N SER A 122 -32.20 102.53 34.74
CA SER A 122 -32.00 101.56 33.67
C SER A 122 -30.83 101.93 32.75
N GLN A 123 -29.80 101.07 32.66
CA GLN A 123 -28.82 101.11 31.57
C GLN A 123 -28.41 99.71 31.06
N VAL A 124 -28.39 99.65 29.72
CA VAL A 124 -27.83 98.66 28.78
C VAL A 124 -28.43 97.24 28.79
N GLY A 125 -29.20 96.93 27.74
CA GLY A 125 -29.16 95.61 27.11
C GLY A 125 -30.40 94.73 27.08
N ASN A 126 -31.52 95.05 27.75
CA ASN A 126 -32.75 94.25 27.70
C ASN A 126 -33.98 95.07 27.25
N ASP A 127 -34.92 94.42 26.55
CA ASP A 127 -36.18 95.02 26.02
C ASP A 127 -37.12 95.56 27.11
N THR A 128 -36.89 95.22 28.39
CA THR A 128 -37.72 95.64 29.51
C THR A 128 -36.98 96.66 30.38
N THR A 129 -37.54 97.86 30.52
CA THR A 129 -37.01 98.90 31.41
C THR A 129 -37.68 98.84 32.78
N LEU A 130 -37.01 99.35 33.82
CA LEU A 130 -37.58 99.39 35.17
C LEU A 130 -38.87 100.23 35.21
N SER A 131 -38.90 101.30 34.41
CA SER A 131 -40.09 102.12 34.23
C SER A 131 -41.25 101.36 33.56
N ALA A 132 -40.97 100.46 32.61
CA ALA A 132 -41.96 99.59 32.00
C ALA A 132 -42.54 98.60 33.03
N LEU A 133 -41.70 97.96 33.84
CA LEU A 133 -42.17 97.07 34.92
C LEU A 133 -43.05 97.82 35.93
N VAL A 134 -42.64 99.00 36.38
CA VAL A 134 -43.44 99.81 37.32
C VAL A 134 -44.79 100.20 36.73
N SER A 135 -44.81 100.55 35.44
CA SER A 135 -46.05 100.88 34.73
C SER A 135 -46.96 99.65 34.62
N GLN A 136 -46.40 98.49 34.28
CA GLN A 136 -47.16 97.25 34.18
C GLN A 136 -47.69 96.79 35.55
N ALA A 137 -46.89 96.93 36.61
CA ALA A 137 -47.32 96.62 37.98
C ALA A 137 -48.47 97.51 38.42
N SER A 138 -48.50 98.79 38.02
CA SER A 138 -49.62 99.69 38.34
C SER A 138 -50.95 99.29 37.69
N ILE A 139 -50.92 98.51 36.61
CA ILE A 139 -52.10 98.01 35.89
C ILE A 139 -52.50 96.61 36.40
N ALA A 140 -51.53 95.70 36.49
CA ALA A 140 -51.76 94.28 36.77
C ALA A 140 -51.59 93.90 38.27
N GLY A 141 -51.24 94.86 39.12
CA GLY A 141 -50.92 94.64 40.55
C GLY A 141 -49.50 94.14 40.80
N SER A 142 -48.94 93.35 39.87
CA SER A 142 -47.53 92.94 39.90
C SER A 142 -46.96 92.81 38.48
N SER A 143 -45.63 92.93 38.35
CA SER A 143 -44.92 92.64 37.11
C SER A 143 -43.55 92.02 37.42
N ARG A 144 -43.07 91.19 36.50
CA ARG A 144 -41.80 90.49 36.61
C ARG A 144 -41.03 90.67 35.31
N GLY A 145 -39.72 90.84 35.40
CA GLY A 145 -38.86 90.93 34.23
C GLY A 145 -37.38 90.81 34.58
N GLU A 146 -36.56 90.63 33.56
CA GLU A 146 -35.12 90.55 33.71
C GLU A 146 -34.49 91.87 33.26
N ILE A 147 -33.78 92.53 34.18
CA ILE A 147 -33.18 93.83 33.94
C ILE A 147 -31.75 93.80 34.46
N ASN A 148 -30.81 94.37 33.71
CA ASN A 148 -29.43 94.48 34.17
C ASN A 148 -29.31 95.59 35.20
N PHE A 149 -28.74 95.25 36.35
CA PHE A 149 -28.38 96.19 37.41
C PHE A 149 -26.89 96.07 37.67
N ILE A 150 -26.26 97.17 38.12
CA ILE A 150 -24.93 97.07 38.70
C ILE A 150 -25.08 96.28 40.01
N ASN A 151 -24.41 95.14 40.12
CA ASN A 151 -24.41 94.36 41.35
C ASN A 151 -23.58 95.10 42.42
N PRO A 152 -24.12 95.37 43.62
CA PRO A 152 -23.38 96.01 44.71
C PRO A 152 -22.05 95.32 45.05
N GLN A 153 -22.00 93.98 44.93
CA GLN A 153 -20.84 93.18 45.28
C GLN A 153 -19.81 93.13 44.15
N SER A 154 -20.21 92.71 42.95
CA SER A 154 -19.27 92.56 41.84
C SER A 154 -18.93 93.89 41.14
N ARG A 155 -19.74 94.93 41.35
CA ARG A 155 -19.72 96.21 40.63
C ARG A 155 -19.83 96.07 39.10
N GLN A 156 -20.30 94.92 38.62
CA GLN A 156 -20.55 94.66 37.19
C GLN A 156 -22.04 94.74 36.89
N SER A 157 -22.35 95.05 35.63
CA SER A 157 -23.73 95.00 35.13
C SER A 157 -24.14 93.53 34.96
N GLU A 158 -25.08 93.08 35.80
CA GLU A 158 -25.54 91.71 35.85
C GLU A 158 -27.06 91.64 35.72
N ALA A 159 -27.54 90.63 35.02
CA ALA A 159 -28.96 90.38 34.88
C ALA A 159 -29.61 90.06 36.24
N LYS A 160 -30.59 90.88 36.61
CA LYS A 160 -31.36 90.78 37.85
C LYS A 160 -32.79 90.36 37.50
N LEU A 161 -33.29 89.33 38.17
CA LEU A 161 -34.70 88.96 38.15
C LEU A 161 -35.44 89.94 39.03
N VAL A 162 -36.19 90.87 38.42
CA VAL A 162 -36.84 91.99 39.10
C VAL A 162 -38.34 91.75 39.17
N GLU A 163 -38.89 91.96 40.35
CA GLU A 163 -40.33 91.95 40.60
C GLU A 163 -40.76 93.30 41.16
N ALA A 164 -41.83 93.84 40.60
CA ALA A 164 -42.46 95.07 41.04
C ALA A 164 -43.90 94.77 41.49
N ARG A 165 -44.30 95.29 42.64
CA ARG A 165 -45.64 95.14 43.21
C ARG A 165 -46.25 96.49 43.52
N TYR A 166 -47.44 96.72 43.00
CA TYR A 166 -48.17 97.96 43.19
C TYR A 166 -49.02 97.90 44.45
N TYR A 167 -48.95 98.95 45.24
CA TYR A 167 -49.71 99.16 46.45
C TYR A 167 -50.71 100.31 46.21
N PRO A 168 -52.01 100.00 45.98
CA PRO A 168 -52.98 100.97 45.49
C PRO A 168 -53.27 102.12 46.46
N ALA A 169 -53.26 101.88 47.77
CA ALA A 169 -53.68 102.87 48.76
C ALA A 169 -52.81 104.14 48.74
N TRP A 170 -51.51 103.99 48.49
CA TRP A 170 -50.57 105.12 48.43
C TRP A 170 -50.02 105.39 47.01
N ASN A 171 -50.52 104.68 46.00
CA ASN A 171 -49.99 104.68 44.62
C ASN A 171 -48.48 104.44 44.59
N TRP A 172 -48.02 103.48 45.39
CA TRP A 172 -46.61 103.13 45.50
C TRP A 172 -46.32 101.85 44.75
N THR A 173 -45.17 101.77 44.12
CA THR A 173 -44.67 100.51 43.55
C THR A 173 -43.41 100.13 44.29
N LEU A 174 -43.48 99.00 45.00
CA LEU A 174 -42.33 98.39 45.64
C LEU A 174 -41.65 97.45 44.67
N ILE A 175 -40.34 97.49 44.61
CA ILE A 175 -39.54 96.73 43.67
C ILE A 175 -38.42 96.04 44.42
N THR A 176 -38.17 94.79 44.07
CA THR A 176 -37.01 94.04 44.52
C THR A 176 -36.49 93.17 43.39
N GLY A 177 -35.32 92.58 43.58
CA GLY A 177 -34.84 91.55 42.67
C GLY A 177 -33.64 90.79 43.19
N SER A 178 -33.31 89.70 42.50
CA SER A 178 -32.16 88.84 42.80
C SER A 178 -31.32 88.64 41.55
N TYR A 179 -29.99 88.64 41.67
CA TYR A 179 -29.10 88.51 40.51
C TYR A 179 -29.01 87.07 40.00
N LYS A 180 -28.97 86.89 38.67
CA LYS A 180 -28.80 85.57 38.04
C LYS A 180 -27.41 85.00 38.24
N SER A 181 -26.43 85.83 38.61
CA SER A 181 -25.08 85.39 38.99
C SER A 181 -25.09 84.49 40.23
N GLU A 182 -26.06 84.65 41.14
CA GLU A 182 -26.24 83.72 42.26
C GLU A 182 -26.69 82.34 41.76
N VAL A 183 -27.54 82.26 40.74
CA VAL A 183 -27.96 81.00 40.11
C VAL A 183 -26.77 80.35 39.39
N SER A 184 -26.01 81.11 38.60
CA SER A 184 -24.88 80.55 37.85
C SER A 184 -23.75 80.07 38.76
N THR A 185 -23.50 80.76 39.88
CA THR A 185 -22.50 80.33 40.88
C THR A 185 -22.85 78.98 41.50
N VAL A 186 -24.12 78.77 41.86
CA VAL A 186 -24.62 77.47 42.35
C VAL A 186 -24.56 76.40 41.24
N MET A 187 -24.87 76.77 40.00
CA MET A 187 -24.76 75.86 38.85
C MET A 187 -23.33 75.38 38.59
N TYR A 188 -22.31 76.22 38.79
CA TYR A 188 -20.91 75.80 38.65
C TYR A 188 -20.53 74.74 39.67
N SER A 189 -20.92 74.89 40.94
CA SER A 189 -20.70 73.85 41.95
C SER A 189 -21.42 72.54 41.61
N MET A 190 -22.68 72.62 41.17
CA MET A 190 -23.46 71.43 40.77
C MET A 190 -22.84 70.72 39.54
N ALA A 191 -22.34 71.47 38.57
CA ALA A 191 -21.69 70.91 37.39
C ALA A 191 -20.40 70.14 37.74
N ILE A 192 -19.63 70.64 38.72
CA ILE A 192 -18.43 69.95 39.23
C ILE A 192 -18.84 68.66 39.95
N ASP A 193 -19.87 68.70 40.80
CA ASP A 193 -20.35 67.50 41.50
C ASP A 193 -20.83 66.41 40.52
N TYR A 194 -21.57 66.81 39.48
CA TYR A 194 -21.98 65.87 38.42
C TYR A 194 -20.79 65.29 37.65
N LEU A 195 -19.76 66.10 37.37
CA LEU A 195 -18.54 65.63 36.71
C LEU A 195 -17.78 64.62 37.58
N VAL A 196 -17.68 64.86 38.90
CA VAL A 196 -17.05 63.94 39.84
C VAL A 196 -17.81 62.62 39.90
N ILE A 197 -19.13 62.65 40.01
CA ILE A 197 -19.97 61.44 40.01
C ILE A 197 -19.81 60.67 38.69
N MET A 198 -19.80 61.37 37.55
CA MET A 198 -19.61 60.76 36.23
C MET A 198 -18.26 60.03 36.14
N LEU A 199 -17.18 60.65 36.61
CA LEU A 199 -15.85 60.01 36.65
C LEU A 199 -15.82 58.82 37.61
N MET A 200 -16.43 58.95 38.79
CA MET A 200 -16.48 57.89 39.80
C MET A 200 -17.19 56.63 39.29
N ILE A 201 -18.19 56.78 38.43
CA ILE A 201 -18.91 55.66 37.80
C ILE A 201 -18.18 55.14 36.56
N SER A 202 -17.60 56.04 35.74
CA SER A 202 -16.99 55.66 34.46
C SER A 202 -15.68 54.89 34.61
N ILE A 203 -14.85 55.22 35.60
CA ILE A 203 -13.55 54.56 35.80
C ILE A 203 -13.69 53.06 36.14
N PRO A 204 -14.54 52.65 37.11
CA PRO A 204 -14.79 51.23 37.39
C PRO A 204 -15.33 50.47 36.19
N ILE A 205 -16.28 51.07 35.45
CA ILE A 205 -16.88 50.46 34.25
C ILE A 205 -15.80 50.23 33.20
N PHE A 206 -15.00 51.25 32.88
CA PHE A 206 -13.92 51.13 31.89
C PHE A 206 -12.87 50.09 32.30
N SER A 207 -12.48 50.08 33.58
CA SER A 207 -11.55 49.08 34.13
C SER A 207 -12.09 47.64 34.01
N PHE A 208 -13.37 47.44 34.31
CA PHE A 208 -14.03 46.14 34.17
C PHE A 208 -14.06 45.65 32.71
N PHE A 209 -14.38 46.54 31.76
CA PHE A 209 -14.34 46.20 30.33
C PHE A 209 -12.94 45.86 29.83
N LEU A 210 -11.90 46.54 30.34
CA LEU A 210 -10.51 46.23 30.01
C LEU A 210 -10.09 44.85 30.54
N MET A 211 -10.50 44.53 31.77
CA MET A 211 -10.26 43.22 32.39
C MET A 211 -10.92 42.09 31.59
N LEU A 212 -12.18 42.27 31.15
CA LEU A 212 -12.86 41.28 30.30
C LEU A 212 -12.15 41.05 28.97
N ASN A 213 -11.60 42.10 28.35
CA ASN A 213 -10.85 41.96 27.10
C ASN A 213 -9.59 41.11 27.28
N LEU A 214 -8.83 41.31 28.37
CA LEU A 214 -7.64 40.52 28.67
C LEU A 214 -7.98 39.09 29.07
N SER A 215 -9.09 38.87 29.79
CA SER A 215 -9.48 37.55 30.27
C SER A 215 -10.10 36.66 29.17
N ILE A 216 -10.74 37.24 28.16
CA ILE A 216 -11.51 36.49 27.14
C ILE A 216 -10.88 36.60 25.75
N THR A 217 -10.66 37.82 25.26
CA THR A 217 -10.27 38.04 23.85
C THR A 217 -8.86 37.55 23.57
N ALA A 218 -7.91 37.76 24.49
CA ALA A 218 -6.53 37.37 24.29
C ALA A 218 -6.33 35.84 24.25
N PRO A 219 -6.80 35.04 25.24
CA PRO A 219 -6.67 33.59 25.17
C PRO A 219 -7.42 32.97 23.99
N LEU A 220 -8.56 33.53 23.58
CA LEU A 220 -9.28 33.07 22.40
C LEU A 220 -8.48 33.30 21.10
N LYS A 221 -7.77 34.43 21.00
CA LYS A 221 -6.86 34.69 19.87
C LYS A 221 -5.68 33.73 19.87
N ASP A 222 -5.12 33.43 21.04
CA ASP A 222 -4.02 32.46 21.16
C ASP A 222 -4.47 31.06 20.76
N ALA A 223 -5.67 30.64 21.17
CA ALA A 223 -6.28 29.38 20.77
C ALA A 223 -6.51 29.30 19.25
N ILE A 224 -7.03 30.37 18.64
CA ILE A 224 -7.22 30.46 17.18
C ILE A 224 -5.88 30.41 16.45
N ALA A 225 -4.86 31.13 16.95
CA ALA A 225 -3.53 31.14 16.36
C ALA A 225 -2.89 29.74 16.42
N ALA A 226 -3.00 29.06 17.57
CA ALA A 226 -2.50 27.69 17.74
C ALA A 226 -3.24 26.70 16.84
N MET A 227 -4.57 26.78 16.72
CA MET A 227 -5.32 25.96 15.76
C MET A 227 -4.94 26.24 14.31
N LYS A 228 -4.71 27.51 13.94
CA LYS A 228 -4.30 27.89 12.59
C LYS A 228 -2.90 27.37 12.27
N ASP A 229 -1.99 27.39 13.24
CA ASP A 229 -0.64 26.84 13.11
C ASP A 229 -0.66 25.33 12.88
N ILE A 230 -1.55 24.60 13.59
CA ILE A 230 -1.75 23.16 13.37
C ILE A 230 -2.38 22.86 12.00
N ALA A 231 -3.34 23.68 11.56
CA ALA A 231 -4.11 23.43 10.34
C ALA A 231 -3.45 23.93 9.03
N GLN A 232 -2.65 24.99 9.10
CA GLN A 232 -2.06 25.69 7.93
C GLN A 232 -0.56 25.93 8.05
N GLY A 233 0.01 25.83 9.25
CA GLY A 233 1.42 26.10 9.53
C GLY A 233 2.28 24.83 9.56
N GLU A 234 3.35 24.86 10.33
CA GLU A 234 4.33 23.77 10.48
C GLU A 234 3.85 22.63 11.40
N GLY A 235 2.55 22.58 11.73
CA GLY A 235 1.98 21.49 12.53
C GLY A 235 2.66 21.35 13.89
N ASP A 236 2.97 22.45 14.58
CA ASP A 236 3.72 22.41 15.85
C ASP A 236 2.83 21.90 17.01
N LEU A 237 2.87 20.60 17.24
CA LEU A 237 2.13 19.92 18.29
C LEU A 237 2.82 20.03 19.67
N THR A 238 3.92 20.78 19.79
CA THR A 238 4.58 21.04 21.08
C THR A 238 3.95 22.20 21.84
N LYS A 239 3.19 23.07 21.16
CA LYS A 239 2.54 24.25 21.76
C LYS A 239 1.39 23.85 22.69
N ARG A 240 1.25 24.57 23.81
CA ARG A 240 0.18 24.39 24.79
C ARG A 240 -0.45 25.73 25.12
N LEU A 241 -1.77 25.74 25.27
CA LEU A 241 -2.50 26.91 25.76
C LEU A 241 -2.49 26.95 27.29
N PRO A 242 -2.42 28.14 27.91
CA PRO A 242 -2.47 28.28 29.36
C PRO A 242 -3.86 27.87 29.89
N THR A 243 -3.90 26.97 30.86
CA THR A 243 -5.14 26.42 31.46
C THR A 243 -5.52 27.09 32.79
N LYS A 244 -4.98 28.27 33.07
CA LYS A 244 -5.26 28.99 34.33
C LYS A 244 -6.65 29.62 34.26
N GLY A 245 -7.62 29.09 35.00
CA GLY A 245 -8.96 29.65 35.13
C GLY A 245 -9.97 28.61 35.60
N LYS A 246 -11.25 29.00 35.67
CA LYS A 246 -12.39 28.10 35.92
C LYS A 246 -13.58 28.45 35.00
N ASP A 247 -13.32 29.20 33.95
CA ASP A 247 -14.31 29.64 32.97
C ASP A 247 -14.23 28.77 31.70
N GLU A 248 -15.13 29.03 30.76
CA GLU A 248 -15.23 28.31 29.50
C GLU A 248 -13.98 28.48 28.62
N VAL A 249 -13.18 29.52 28.87
CA VAL A 249 -11.91 29.79 28.17
C VAL A 249 -10.82 28.83 28.67
N ALA A 250 -10.75 28.59 29.99
CA ALA A 250 -9.85 27.59 30.56
C ALA A 250 -10.24 26.16 30.12
N GLU A 251 -11.54 25.83 30.10
CA GLU A 251 -12.04 24.54 29.60
C GLU A 251 -11.67 24.33 28.11
N LEU A 252 -11.81 25.37 27.28
CA LEU A 252 -11.36 25.34 25.88
C LEU A 252 -9.85 25.07 25.77
N ALA A 253 -9.03 25.71 26.60
CA ALA A 253 -7.58 25.52 26.60
C ALA A 253 -7.19 24.09 27.02
N GLU A 254 -7.87 23.51 28.02
CA GLU A 254 -7.69 22.12 28.44
C GLU A 254 -8.07 21.13 27.32
N ALA A 255 -9.27 21.31 26.73
CA ALA A 255 -9.74 20.48 25.63
C ALA A 255 -8.81 20.57 24.40
N PHE A 256 -8.31 21.76 24.07
CA PHE A 256 -7.32 21.96 23.02
C PHE A 256 -6.02 21.21 23.32
N ASN A 257 -5.47 21.34 24.53
CA ASN A 257 -4.24 20.66 24.92
C ASN A 257 -4.40 19.13 24.86
N LEU A 258 -5.54 18.59 25.30
CA LEU A 258 -5.84 17.16 25.20
C LEU A 258 -5.93 16.69 23.74
N PHE A 259 -6.56 17.48 22.87
CA PHE A 259 -6.61 17.22 21.43
C PHE A 259 -5.19 17.19 20.82
N VAL A 260 -4.35 18.18 21.13
CA VAL A 260 -2.97 18.24 20.63
C VAL A 260 -2.13 17.04 21.11
N ILE A 261 -2.24 16.66 22.39
CA ILE A 261 -1.56 15.45 22.93
C ILE A 261 -2.00 14.21 22.16
N LYS A 262 -3.30 14.04 21.93
CA LYS A 262 -3.83 12.87 21.23
C LYS A 262 -3.33 12.77 19.79
N ILE A 263 -3.25 13.91 19.08
CA ILE A 263 -2.68 13.96 17.72
C ILE A 263 -1.17 13.69 17.76
N ALA A 264 -0.43 14.30 18.69
CA ALA A 264 1.00 14.09 18.85
C ALA A 264 1.33 12.61 19.09
N ASP A 265 0.64 11.96 20.03
CA ASP A 265 0.80 10.53 20.30
C ASP A 265 0.49 9.66 19.07
N THR A 266 -0.53 10.02 18.30
CA THR A 266 -0.90 9.30 17.06
C THR A 266 0.20 9.42 16.02
N VAL A 267 0.73 10.63 15.79
CA VAL A 267 1.85 10.86 14.86
C VAL A 267 3.10 10.11 15.32
N ALA A 268 3.43 10.17 16.62
CA ALA A 268 4.58 9.46 17.20
C ALA A 268 4.48 7.94 17.06
N GLN A 269 3.28 7.37 17.14
CA GLN A 269 3.05 5.94 16.92
C GLN A 269 3.12 5.53 15.44
N LEU A 270 2.72 6.42 14.52
CA LEU A 270 2.72 6.13 13.07
C LEU A 270 4.10 6.24 12.43
N GLN A 271 4.98 7.15 12.91
CA GLN A 271 6.33 7.31 12.38
C GLN A 271 7.17 6.00 12.33
N PRO A 272 7.27 5.20 13.43
CA PRO A 272 8.01 3.93 13.39
C PRO A 272 7.34 2.88 12.50
N LEU A 273 6.01 2.91 12.35
CA LEU A 273 5.30 2.00 11.44
C LEU A 273 5.65 2.30 9.98
N GLY A 274 5.76 3.58 9.60
CA GLY A 274 6.24 3.98 8.28
C GLY A 274 7.65 3.44 8.01
N LYS A 275 8.57 3.59 8.96
CA LYS A 275 9.93 3.04 8.83
C LYS A 275 9.93 1.51 8.68
N SER A 276 9.16 0.81 9.51
CA SER A 276 9.03 -0.65 9.41
C SER A 276 8.50 -1.08 8.04
N LEU A 277 7.56 -0.31 7.46
CA LEU A 277 7.01 -0.57 6.13
C LEU A 277 8.07 -0.39 5.02
N ASP A 278 8.98 0.59 5.15
CA ASP A 278 10.10 0.77 4.22
C ASP A 278 11.09 -0.40 4.32
N ASP A 279 11.44 -0.80 5.55
CA ASP A 279 12.33 -1.94 5.80
C ASP A 279 11.73 -3.25 5.23
N ASP A 280 10.44 -3.50 5.43
CA ASP A 280 9.75 -4.68 4.88
C ASP A 280 9.65 -4.63 3.35
N ALA A 281 9.43 -3.46 2.75
CA ALA A 281 9.47 -3.28 1.31
C ALA A 281 10.86 -3.60 0.73
N ASN A 282 11.93 -3.13 1.37
CA ASN A 282 13.31 -3.45 0.98
C ASN A 282 13.61 -4.96 1.11
N ARG A 283 13.13 -5.60 2.19
CA ARG A 283 13.26 -7.06 2.36
C ARG A 283 12.53 -7.82 1.26
N LEU A 284 11.34 -7.36 0.87
CA LEU A 284 10.57 -7.96 -0.23
C LEU A 284 11.29 -7.79 -1.58
N LEU A 285 11.89 -6.61 -1.85
CA LEU A 285 12.70 -6.39 -3.06
C LEU A 285 13.89 -7.36 -3.14
N ASN A 286 14.60 -7.55 -2.02
CA ASN A 286 15.72 -8.50 -1.96
C ASN A 286 15.24 -9.95 -2.18
N ALA A 287 14.13 -10.34 -1.56
CA ALA A 287 13.54 -11.67 -1.75
C ALA A 287 13.10 -11.91 -3.20
N VAL A 288 12.54 -10.90 -3.87
CA VAL A 288 12.21 -10.97 -5.30
C VAL A 288 13.47 -11.14 -6.16
N GLN A 289 14.56 -10.42 -5.86
CA GLN A 289 15.82 -10.57 -6.59
C GLN A 289 16.41 -11.98 -6.42
N GLU A 290 16.41 -12.51 -5.21
CA GLU A 290 16.87 -13.88 -4.93
C GLU A 290 15.99 -14.92 -5.63
N SER A 291 14.67 -14.71 -5.65
CA SER A 291 13.74 -15.57 -6.36
C SER A 291 13.95 -15.53 -7.87
N ASN A 292 14.20 -14.36 -8.46
CA ASN A 292 14.53 -14.24 -9.89
C ASN A 292 15.81 -15.01 -10.25
N ASN A 293 16.86 -14.87 -9.45
CA ASN A 293 18.09 -15.64 -9.67
C ASN A 293 17.85 -17.16 -9.58
N SER A 294 16.98 -17.59 -8.66
CA SER A 294 16.59 -19.00 -8.50
C SER A 294 15.79 -19.52 -9.69
N VAL A 295 14.89 -18.69 -10.23
CA VAL A 295 14.10 -18.97 -11.44
C VAL A 295 15.00 -19.09 -12.67
N ASP A 296 15.99 -18.20 -12.82
CA ASP A 296 16.96 -18.29 -13.91
C ASP A 296 17.79 -19.58 -13.83
N HIS A 297 18.22 -19.97 -12.62
CA HIS A 297 18.93 -21.22 -12.40
C HIS A 297 18.04 -22.44 -12.71
N LEU A 298 16.78 -22.42 -12.28
CA LEU A 298 15.80 -23.46 -12.60
C LEU A 298 15.59 -23.58 -14.11
N HIS A 299 15.54 -22.46 -14.83
CA HIS A 299 15.39 -22.47 -16.28
C HIS A 299 16.58 -23.16 -16.98
N GLN A 300 17.81 -22.86 -16.55
CA GLN A 300 19.02 -23.50 -17.07
C GLN A 300 19.05 -25.00 -16.81
N GLU A 301 18.77 -25.42 -15.57
CA GLU A 301 18.71 -26.84 -15.19
C GLU A 301 17.62 -27.58 -15.97
N THR A 302 16.42 -26.99 -16.07
CA THR A 302 15.30 -27.57 -16.80
C THR A 302 15.64 -27.73 -18.29
N SER A 303 16.32 -26.74 -18.89
CA SER A 303 16.79 -26.85 -20.28
C SER A 303 17.83 -27.96 -20.45
N SER A 304 18.75 -28.13 -19.50
CA SER A 304 19.75 -29.19 -19.55
C SER A 304 19.10 -30.57 -19.44
N VAL A 305 18.14 -30.73 -18.52
CA VAL A 305 17.38 -31.98 -18.37
C VAL A 305 16.54 -32.27 -19.62
N ALA A 306 15.93 -31.25 -20.25
CA ALA A 306 15.22 -31.41 -21.51
C ALA A 306 16.14 -31.96 -22.64
N THR A 307 17.39 -31.47 -22.72
CA THR A 307 18.37 -32.02 -23.66
C THR A 307 18.70 -33.47 -23.34
N ALA A 308 18.95 -33.80 -22.07
CA ALA A 308 19.25 -35.16 -21.64
C ALA A 308 18.10 -36.14 -21.92
N ILE A 309 16.84 -35.70 -21.77
CA ILE A 309 15.65 -36.49 -22.13
C ILE A 309 15.59 -36.74 -23.63
N ASN A 310 15.91 -35.74 -24.46
CA ASN A 310 15.91 -35.91 -25.90
C ASN A 310 17.00 -36.91 -26.36
N GLU A 311 18.18 -36.87 -25.73
CA GLU A 311 19.20 -37.91 -25.91
C GLU A 311 18.73 -39.28 -25.41
N MET A 312 18.02 -39.34 -24.27
CA MET A 312 17.44 -40.58 -23.74
C MET A 312 16.39 -41.18 -24.68
N LEU A 313 15.53 -40.37 -25.30
CA LEU A 313 14.58 -40.82 -26.33
C LEU A 313 15.32 -41.39 -27.54
N SER A 314 16.36 -40.71 -28.01
CA SER A 314 17.18 -41.20 -29.13
C SER A 314 17.83 -42.54 -28.82
N THR A 315 18.46 -42.67 -27.65
CA THR A 315 19.10 -43.92 -27.22
C THR A 315 18.11 -45.06 -27.00
N THR A 316 16.90 -44.76 -26.50
CA THR A 316 15.81 -45.74 -26.35
C THR A 316 15.34 -46.24 -27.73
N HIS A 317 15.22 -45.34 -28.71
CA HIS A 317 14.87 -45.71 -30.08
C HIS A 317 15.95 -46.58 -30.75
N GLU A 318 17.23 -46.22 -30.57
CA GLU A 318 18.35 -47.05 -31.01
C GLU A 318 18.36 -48.41 -30.34
N MET A 319 18.07 -48.48 -29.03
CA MET A 319 18.00 -49.74 -28.28
C MET A 319 16.88 -50.64 -28.81
N ALA A 320 15.71 -50.08 -29.12
CA ALA A 320 14.61 -50.83 -29.72
C ALA A 320 15.01 -51.40 -31.09
N SER A 321 15.63 -50.59 -31.94
CA SER A 321 16.14 -51.00 -33.25
C SER A 321 17.19 -52.11 -33.14
N ASN A 322 18.18 -51.94 -32.25
CA ASN A 322 19.23 -52.92 -32.00
C ASN A 322 18.68 -54.24 -31.47
N THR A 323 17.70 -54.19 -30.56
CA THR A 323 17.02 -55.38 -30.02
C THR A 323 16.26 -56.12 -31.13
N SER A 324 15.57 -55.40 -32.00
CA SER A 324 14.89 -55.99 -33.16
C SER A 324 15.87 -56.66 -34.13
N GLN A 325 16.98 -55.99 -34.47
CA GLN A 325 18.03 -56.56 -35.33
C GLN A 325 18.68 -57.79 -34.70
N ALA A 326 18.94 -57.78 -33.39
CA ALA A 326 19.47 -58.92 -32.65
C ALA A 326 18.49 -60.11 -32.67
N ALA A 327 17.19 -59.86 -32.56
CA ALA A 327 16.16 -60.90 -32.64
C ALA A 327 16.08 -61.53 -34.05
N GLU A 328 16.15 -60.72 -35.09
CA GLU A 328 16.22 -61.21 -36.48
C GLU A 328 17.48 -62.04 -36.73
N ALA A 329 18.64 -61.56 -36.27
CA ALA A 329 19.91 -62.28 -36.40
C ALA A 329 19.88 -63.62 -35.66
N ALA A 330 19.38 -63.65 -34.42
CA ALA A 330 19.20 -64.88 -33.66
C ALA A 330 18.28 -65.88 -34.39
N ASN A 331 17.17 -65.40 -34.96
CA ASN A 331 16.26 -66.25 -35.73
C ASN A 331 16.90 -66.78 -37.03
N SER A 332 17.74 -65.98 -37.71
CA SER A 332 18.50 -66.42 -38.88
C SER A 332 19.49 -67.53 -38.53
N VAL A 333 20.25 -67.37 -37.43
CA VAL A 333 21.18 -68.40 -36.94
C VAL A 333 20.43 -69.67 -36.53
N LYS A 334 19.27 -69.55 -35.88
CA LYS A 334 18.40 -70.69 -35.55
C LYS A 334 18.04 -71.50 -36.80
N LEU A 335 17.56 -70.84 -37.84
CA LEU A 335 17.17 -71.49 -39.10
C LEU A 335 18.38 -72.18 -39.76
N GLN A 336 19.53 -71.51 -39.79
CA GLN A 336 20.75 -72.05 -40.37
C GLN A 336 21.28 -73.28 -39.60
N ALA A 337 21.20 -73.26 -38.27
CA ALA A 337 21.57 -74.39 -37.42
C ALA A 337 20.62 -75.58 -37.63
N GLN A 338 19.31 -75.34 -37.74
CA GLN A 338 18.31 -76.37 -38.06
C GLN A 338 18.56 -77.03 -39.42
N LEU A 339 18.82 -76.23 -40.46
CA LEU A 339 19.19 -76.72 -41.79
C LEU A 339 20.49 -77.54 -41.77
N SER A 340 21.47 -77.12 -40.94
CA SER A 340 22.73 -77.84 -40.79
C SER A 340 22.55 -79.18 -40.07
N MET A 341 21.66 -79.24 -39.07
CA MET A 341 21.29 -80.50 -38.42
C MET A 341 20.60 -81.46 -39.39
N GLU A 342 19.69 -80.98 -40.23
CA GLU A 342 19.02 -81.80 -41.24
C GLU A 342 20.04 -82.41 -42.22
N LYS A 343 20.97 -81.60 -42.74
CA LYS A 343 22.06 -82.07 -43.61
C LYS A 343 22.98 -83.08 -42.91
N MET A 344 23.22 -82.90 -41.61
CA MET A 344 24.01 -83.84 -40.82
C MET A 344 23.28 -85.18 -40.66
N GLY A 345 21.96 -85.15 -40.44
CA GLY A 345 21.11 -86.33 -40.46
C GLY A 345 21.20 -87.09 -41.78
N SER A 346 21.12 -86.40 -42.92
CA SER A 346 21.31 -87.03 -44.24
C SER A 346 22.73 -87.60 -44.43
N THR A 347 23.75 -86.95 -43.87
CA THR A 347 25.14 -87.44 -43.92
C THR A 347 25.29 -88.73 -43.14
N LEU A 348 24.69 -88.81 -41.95
CA LEU A 348 24.68 -90.02 -41.13
C LEU A 348 23.96 -91.18 -41.85
N ASP A 349 22.80 -90.92 -42.47
CA ASP A 349 22.04 -91.92 -43.24
C ASP A 349 22.84 -92.44 -44.45
N ASN A 350 23.42 -91.54 -45.25
CA ASN A 350 24.25 -91.93 -46.39
C ASN A 350 25.49 -92.73 -45.98
N THR A 351 26.12 -92.35 -44.86
CA THR A 351 27.30 -93.07 -44.34
C THR A 351 26.90 -94.45 -43.83
N GLN A 352 25.73 -94.58 -43.18
CA GLN A 352 25.20 -95.87 -42.75
C GLN A 352 24.94 -96.80 -43.93
N ARG A 353 24.34 -96.28 -45.01
CA ARG A 353 24.15 -97.03 -46.26
C ARG A 353 25.46 -97.46 -46.90
N LEU A 354 26.47 -96.60 -46.90
CA LEU A 354 27.81 -96.93 -47.41
C LEU A 354 28.44 -98.10 -46.61
N VAL A 355 28.29 -98.12 -45.29
CA VAL A 355 28.77 -99.22 -44.45
C VAL A 355 28.06 -100.54 -44.79
N GLU A 356 26.75 -100.51 -45.06
CA GLU A 356 26.00 -101.70 -45.52
C GLU A 356 26.43 -102.18 -46.92
N GLU A 357 26.69 -101.26 -47.86
CA GLU A 357 27.21 -101.57 -49.19
C GLU A 357 28.62 -102.18 -49.12
N LEU A 358 29.50 -101.65 -48.26
CA LEU A 358 30.84 -102.19 -48.03
C LEU A 358 30.80 -103.61 -47.47
N LYS A 359 29.90 -103.89 -46.52
CA LYS A 359 29.68 -105.25 -45.98
C LYS A 359 29.23 -106.23 -47.05
N THR A 360 28.41 -105.76 -47.99
CA THR A 360 28.00 -106.58 -49.16
C THR A 360 29.18 -106.82 -50.11
N SER A 361 30.01 -105.80 -50.35
CA SER A 361 31.22 -105.90 -51.17
C SER A 361 32.26 -106.85 -50.58
N GLU A 362 32.44 -106.83 -49.25
CA GLU A 362 33.28 -107.76 -48.50
C GLU A 362 32.87 -109.21 -48.77
N GLN A 363 31.57 -109.52 -48.67
CA GLN A 363 31.04 -110.86 -48.93
C GLN A 363 31.33 -111.33 -50.37
N ILE A 364 31.05 -110.48 -51.37
CA ILE A 364 31.28 -110.81 -52.79
C ILE A 364 32.78 -111.07 -53.04
N THR A 365 33.64 -110.24 -52.45
CA THR A 365 35.10 -110.33 -52.61
C THR A 365 35.65 -111.59 -51.92
N HIS A 366 35.11 -111.95 -50.75
CA HIS A 366 35.42 -113.20 -50.06
C HIS A 366 35.06 -114.42 -50.91
N ASP A 367 33.84 -114.44 -51.47
CA ASP A 367 33.36 -115.55 -52.31
C ASP A 367 34.18 -115.68 -53.60
N LEU A 368 34.59 -114.55 -54.20
CA LEU A 368 35.50 -114.54 -55.35
C LEU A 368 36.89 -115.08 -54.98
N GLY A 369 37.45 -114.67 -53.83
CA GLY A 369 38.72 -115.17 -53.31
C GLY A 369 38.71 -116.70 -53.10
N SER A 370 37.64 -117.21 -52.48
CA SER A 370 37.43 -118.66 -52.31
C SER A 370 37.33 -119.39 -53.65
N SER A 371 36.58 -118.83 -54.61
CA SER A 371 36.43 -119.41 -55.96
C SER A 371 37.77 -119.43 -56.71
N SER A 372 38.55 -118.36 -56.65
CA SER A 372 39.89 -118.31 -57.25
C SER A 372 40.86 -119.31 -56.63
N GLN A 373 40.80 -119.52 -55.30
CA GLN A 373 41.60 -120.54 -54.62
C GLN A 373 41.23 -121.95 -55.07
N GLN A 374 39.94 -122.23 -55.25
CA GLN A 374 39.46 -123.51 -55.78
C GLN A 374 39.95 -123.75 -57.22
N ILE A 375 39.91 -122.73 -58.08
CA ILE A 375 40.42 -122.82 -59.45
C ILE A 375 41.94 -123.07 -59.45
N GLY A 376 42.71 -122.39 -58.60
CA GLY A 376 44.14 -122.63 -58.44
C GLY A 376 44.45 -124.09 -58.08
N SER A 377 43.70 -124.67 -57.11
CA SER A 377 43.86 -126.08 -56.76
C SER A 377 43.51 -127.04 -57.90
N ILE A 378 42.55 -126.70 -58.76
CA ILE A 378 42.21 -127.50 -59.95
C ILE A 378 43.34 -127.42 -60.98
N LEU A 379 43.93 -126.24 -61.19
CA LEU A 379 45.05 -126.05 -62.11
C LEU A 379 46.29 -126.82 -61.68
N ASP A 380 46.60 -126.87 -60.39
CA ASP A 380 47.69 -127.69 -59.84
C ASP A 380 47.52 -129.19 -60.18
N VAL A 381 46.28 -129.69 -60.10
CA VAL A 381 45.96 -131.07 -60.50
C VAL A 381 46.12 -131.27 -62.01
N ILE A 382 45.65 -130.33 -62.84
CA ILE A 382 45.79 -130.42 -64.30
C ILE A 382 47.27 -130.36 -64.71
N ARG A 383 48.07 -129.49 -64.08
CA ARG A 383 49.52 -129.43 -64.27
C ARG A 383 50.18 -130.75 -63.90
N GLY A 384 49.80 -131.34 -62.77
CA GLY A 384 50.25 -132.68 -62.37
C GLY A 384 49.90 -133.77 -63.38
N ILE A 385 48.69 -133.73 -63.96
CA ILE A 385 48.27 -134.65 -65.03
C ILE A 385 49.10 -134.40 -66.31
N ALA A 386 49.35 -133.14 -66.68
CA ALA A 386 50.16 -132.79 -67.85
C ALA A 386 51.61 -133.27 -67.69
N ASP A 387 52.22 -133.09 -66.52
CA ASP A 387 53.57 -133.58 -66.20
C ASP A 387 53.65 -135.11 -66.27
N GLN A 388 52.66 -135.81 -65.70
CA GLN A 388 52.54 -137.26 -65.81
C GLN A 388 52.38 -137.70 -67.26
N THR A 389 51.56 -137.00 -68.04
CA THR A 389 51.33 -137.29 -69.46
C THR A 389 52.59 -137.07 -70.29
N ASN A 390 53.35 -136.01 -70.00
CA ASN A 390 54.64 -135.72 -70.64
C ASN A 390 55.68 -136.80 -70.33
N LEU A 391 55.75 -137.27 -69.08
CA LEU A 391 56.63 -138.39 -68.68
C LEU A 391 56.22 -139.72 -69.33
N LEU A 392 54.92 -140.02 -69.39
CA LEU A 392 54.40 -141.20 -70.08
C LEU A 392 54.71 -141.16 -71.58
N ALA A 393 54.53 -140.00 -72.21
CA ALA A 393 54.84 -139.78 -73.62
C ALA A 393 56.35 -139.90 -73.90
N LEU A 394 57.21 -139.37 -73.01
CA LEU A 394 58.65 -139.54 -73.09
C LEU A 394 59.06 -141.02 -73.02
N ASN A 395 58.50 -141.78 -72.07
CA ASN A 395 58.76 -143.21 -71.95
C ASN A 395 58.28 -143.97 -73.19
N ALA A 396 57.13 -143.60 -73.76
CA ALA A 396 56.62 -144.17 -75.00
C ALA A 396 57.51 -143.84 -76.22
N ALA A 397 58.02 -142.61 -76.32
CA ALA A 397 58.95 -142.19 -77.37
C ALA A 397 60.29 -142.94 -77.29
N ILE A 398 60.81 -143.15 -76.07
CA ILE A 398 62.02 -143.96 -75.83
C ILE A 398 61.81 -145.41 -76.30
N GLU A 399 60.70 -146.04 -75.93
CA GLU A 399 60.43 -147.42 -76.31
C GLU A 399 60.12 -147.56 -77.82
N ALA A 400 59.48 -146.55 -78.43
CA ALA A 400 59.27 -146.49 -79.87
C ALA A 400 60.60 -146.34 -80.66
N ALA A 401 61.55 -145.55 -80.14
CA ALA A 401 62.91 -145.45 -80.71
C ALA A 401 63.68 -146.78 -80.59
N ARG A 402 63.47 -147.51 -79.48
CA ARG A 402 64.06 -148.83 -79.21
C ARG A 402 63.56 -149.92 -80.18
N ALA A 403 62.32 -149.82 -80.64
CA ALA A 403 61.70 -150.74 -81.62
C ALA A 403 62.11 -150.49 -83.09
N GLY A 404 62.93 -149.47 -83.38
CA GLY A 404 63.50 -149.22 -84.70
C GLY A 404 62.47 -148.94 -85.79
N ALA A 405 62.53 -149.66 -86.92
CA ALA A 405 61.65 -149.41 -88.09
C ALA A 405 60.16 -149.68 -87.81
N HIS A 406 59.83 -150.60 -86.89
CA HIS A 406 58.45 -150.94 -86.52
C HIS A 406 57.80 -149.92 -85.58
N GLY A 407 58.60 -149.10 -84.88
CA GLY A 407 58.13 -148.12 -83.88
C GLY A 407 57.80 -146.73 -84.41
N ARG A 408 58.04 -146.43 -85.70
CA ARG A 408 57.91 -145.06 -86.24
C ARG A 408 56.52 -144.44 -86.06
N GLY A 409 55.44 -145.20 -86.28
CA GLY A 409 54.07 -144.70 -86.08
C GLY A 409 53.77 -144.36 -84.62
N PHE A 410 54.27 -145.18 -83.69
CA PHE A 410 54.15 -144.93 -82.24
C PHE A 410 55.01 -143.77 -81.78
N ALA A 411 56.21 -143.57 -82.35
CA ALA A 411 57.07 -142.43 -82.04
C ALA A 411 56.39 -141.10 -82.39
N VAL A 412 55.73 -141.00 -83.56
CA VAL A 412 54.99 -139.79 -83.96
C VAL A 412 53.83 -139.49 -83.00
N VAL A 413 53.07 -140.51 -82.59
CA VAL A 413 51.98 -140.32 -81.62
C VAL A 413 52.53 -139.93 -80.24
N ALA A 414 53.63 -140.53 -79.80
CA ALA A 414 54.28 -140.18 -78.54
C ALA A 414 54.80 -138.74 -78.53
N ASP A 415 55.43 -138.28 -79.62
CA ASP A 415 55.87 -136.89 -79.77
C ASP A 415 54.68 -135.90 -79.82
N GLU A 416 53.56 -136.26 -80.46
CA GLU A 416 52.34 -135.44 -80.49
C GLU A 416 51.67 -135.33 -79.10
N VAL A 417 51.60 -136.45 -78.36
CA VAL A 417 51.09 -136.45 -76.96
C VAL A 417 52.02 -135.64 -76.06
N ARG A 418 53.34 -135.72 -76.27
CA ARG A 418 54.32 -134.92 -75.54
C ARG A 418 54.17 -133.43 -75.84
N ALA A 419 53.97 -133.06 -77.09
CA ALA A 419 53.70 -131.68 -77.51
C ALA A 419 52.38 -131.16 -76.92
N LEU A 420 51.33 -131.99 -76.88
CA LEU A 420 50.04 -131.64 -76.26
C LEU A 420 50.16 -131.48 -74.74
N ALA A 421 50.92 -132.34 -74.08
CA ALA A 421 51.18 -132.25 -72.63
C ALA A 421 51.94 -130.96 -72.29
N ASN A 422 53.00 -130.62 -73.04
CA ASN A 422 53.71 -129.34 -72.88
C ASN A 422 52.80 -128.14 -73.14
N ARG A 423 51.99 -128.14 -74.21
CA ARG A 423 51.00 -127.08 -74.47
C ARG A 423 49.97 -126.95 -73.34
N THR A 424 49.54 -128.06 -72.75
CA THR A 424 48.62 -128.06 -71.61
C THR A 424 49.29 -127.45 -70.39
N GLN A 425 50.55 -127.80 -70.13
CA GLN A 425 51.36 -127.23 -69.04
C GLN A 425 51.55 -125.71 -69.19
N ASP A 426 51.95 -125.27 -70.40
CA ASP A 426 52.11 -123.84 -70.73
C ASP A 426 50.79 -123.06 -70.52
N SER A 427 49.65 -123.62 -70.98
CA SER A 427 48.34 -123.01 -70.76
C SER A 427 47.93 -123.00 -69.29
N THR A 428 48.22 -124.06 -68.51
CA THR A 428 47.95 -124.04 -67.07
C THR A 428 48.82 -123.02 -66.33
N ASP A 429 50.07 -122.81 -66.75
CA ASP A 429 50.95 -121.79 -66.18
C ASP A 429 50.44 -120.37 -66.47
N GLU A 430 49.94 -120.13 -67.68
CA GLU A 430 49.33 -118.86 -68.05
C GLU A 430 48.05 -118.59 -67.24
N ILE A 431 47.17 -119.60 -67.08
CA ILE A 431 45.96 -119.45 -66.25
C ILE A 431 46.33 -119.28 -64.77
N GLN A 432 47.34 -120.01 -64.27
CA GLN A 432 47.81 -119.88 -62.88
C GLN A 432 48.29 -118.45 -62.60
N LYS A 433 48.97 -117.83 -63.57
CA LYS A 433 49.37 -116.42 -63.47
C LYS A 433 48.15 -115.51 -63.37
N ILE A 434 47.13 -115.70 -64.22
CA ILE A 434 45.87 -114.94 -64.16
C ILE A 434 45.17 -115.12 -62.81
N ILE A 435 45.12 -116.34 -62.27
CA ILE A 435 44.51 -116.62 -60.96
C ILE A 435 45.29 -115.92 -59.84
N THR A 436 46.63 -115.92 -59.90
CA THR A 436 47.47 -115.22 -58.94
C THR A 436 47.24 -113.70 -58.99
N GLU A 437 47.08 -113.14 -60.20
CA GLU A 437 46.71 -111.73 -60.40
C GLU A 437 45.32 -111.42 -59.82
N ILE A 438 44.32 -112.31 -60.03
CA ILE A 438 42.99 -112.17 -59.44
C ILE A 438 43.05 -112.21 -57.90
N GLN A 439 43.76 -113.17 -57.31
CA GLN A 439 43.92 -113.28 -55.85
C GLN A 439 44.58 -112.03 -55.25
N THR A 440 45.60 -111.50 -55.93
CA THR A 440 46.25 -110.24 -55.53
C THR A 440 45.30 -109.06 -55.64
N GLY A 441 44.49 -109.01 -56.70
CA GLY A 441 43.45 -108.01 -56.90
C GLY A 441 42.37 -108.06 -55.81
N VAL A 442 41.89 -109.25 -55.47
CA VAL A 442 40.93 -109.50 -54.38
C VAL A 442 41.49 -109.00 -53.04
N GLY A 443 42.74 -109.35 -52.69
CA GLY A 443 43.37 -108.86 -51.46
C GLY A 443 43.50 -107.33 -51.39
N SER A 444 43.75 -106.69 -52.54
CA SER A 444 43.79 -105.23 -52.64
C SER A 444 42.41 -104.60 -52.42
N VAL A 445 41.34 -105.21 -52.95
CA VAL A 445 39.95 -104.76 -52.74
C VAL A 445 39.54 -104.90 -51.28
N VAL A 446 39.84 -106.03 -50.62
CA VAL A 446 39.56 -106.21 -49.18
C VAL A 446 40.24 -105.13 -48.35
N SER A 447 41.54 -104.90 -48.56
CA SER A 447 42.29 -103.87 -47.84
C SER A 447 41.75 -102.45 -48.08
N SER A 448 41.21 -102.19 -49.29
CA SER A 448 40.58 -100.91 -49.61
C SER A 448 39.22 -100.76 -48.92
N ASN A 449 38.42 -101.82 -48.87
CA ASN A 449 37.12 -101.84 -48.19
C ASN A 449 37.29 -101.63 -46.68
N GLU A 450 38.21 -102.34 -46.03
CA GLU A 450 38.53 -102.15 -44.60
C GLU A 450 38.89 -100.69 -44.27
N ARG A 451 39.75 -100.09 -45.09
CA ARG A 451 40.13 -98.68 -44.93
C ARG A 451 38.94 -97.74 -45.12
N THR A 452 38.11 -98.01 -46.12
CA THR A 452 36.92 -97.19 -46.39
C THR A 452 35.92 -97.30 -45.24
N GLN A 453 35.76 -98.50 -44.67
CA GLN A 453 34.87 -98.73 -43.53
C GLN A 453 35.35 -97.97 -42.28
N GLN A 454 36.64 -98.02 -41.95
CA GLN A 454 37.22 -97.21 -40.86
C GLN A 454 37.00 -95.71 -41.09
N GLN A 455 37.16 -95.23 -42.33
CA GLN A 455 36.90 -93.83 -42.67
C GLN A 455 35.41 -93.48 -42.51
N SER A 456 34.50 -94.36 -42.90
CA SER A 456 33.05 -94.16 -42.71
C SER A 456 32.67 -94.09 -41.23
N GLU A 457 33.23 -94.95 -40.38
CA GLU A 457 33.02 -94.89 -38.92
C GLU A 457 33.51 -93.56 -38.32
N GLN A 458 34.69 -93.09 -38.76
CA GLN A 458 35.22 -91.80 -38.34
C GLN A 458 34.32 -90.64 -38.77
N VAL A 459 33.83 -90.65 -40.00
CA VAL A 459 32.86 -89.65 -40.51
C VAL A 459 31.59 -89.68 -39.69
N GLN A 460 31.08 -90.86 -39.32
CA GLN A 460 29.88 -91.00 -38.51
C GLN A 460 30.07 -90.41 -37.10
N SER A 461 31.23 -90.66 -36.47
CA SER A 461 31.58 -90.07 -35.18
C SER A 461 31.71 -88.54 -35.24
N GLN A 462 32.35 -88.00 -36.28
CA GLN A 462 32.49 -86.57 -36.47
C GLN A 462 31.13 -85.90 -36.73
N ALA A 463 30.31 -86.51 -37.58
CA ALA A 463 28.97 -86.04 -37.88
C ALA A 463 28.09 -85.95 -36.62
N LYS A 464 28.17 -86.95 -35.73
CA LYS A 464 27.49 -86.92 -34.44
C LYS A 464 27.99 -85.77 -33.56
N GLY A 465 29.30 -85.57 -33.44
CA GLY A 465 29.87 -84.45 -32.67
C GLY A 465 29.47 -83.07 -33.18
N VAL A 466 29.33 -82.91 -34.51
CA VAL A 466 28.78 -81.67 -35.09
C VAL A 466 27.29 -81.52 -34.76
N GLY A 467 26.52 -82.61 -34.78
CA GLY A 467 25.11 -82.63 -34.36
C GLY A 467 24.92 -82.14 -32.92
N ASP A 468 25.73 -82.65 -31.99
CA ASP A 468 25.69 -82.24 -30.58
C ASP A 468 26.03 -80.74 -30.43
N SER A 469 27.06 -80.26 -31.13
CA SER A 469 27.47 -78.84 -31.13
C SER A 469 26.38 -77.92 -31.69
N LEU A 470 25.66 -78.35 -32.74
CA LEU A 470 24.52 -77.61 -33.28
C LEU A 470 23.34 -77.56 -32.29
N GLY A 471 23.14 -78.63 -31.51
CA GLY A 471 22.17 -78.66 -30.41
C GLY A 471 22.48 -77.62 -29.34
N GLU A 472 23.75 -77.49 -28.93
CA GLU A 472 24.18 -76.45 -28.00
C GLU A 472 23.99 -75.04 -28.57
N ILE A 473 24.31 -74.82 -29.85
CA ILE A 473 24.07 -73.54 -30.52
C ILE A 473 22.58 -73.17 -30.51
N LEU A 474 21.68 -74.13 -30.78
CA LEU A 474 20.24 -73.88 -30.73
C LEU A 474 19.76 -73.50 -29.32
N ALA A 475 20.30 -74.13 -28.27
CA ALA A 475 19.98 -73.77 -26.89
C ALA A 475 20.45 -72.36 -26.53
N LEU A 476 21.66 -71.97 -26.94
CA LEU A 476 22.18 -70.61 -26.76
C LEU A 476 21.34 -69.56 -27.50
N ILE A 477 20.91 -69.87 -28.73
CA ILE A 477 20.05 -68.99 -29.52
C ILE A 477 18.66 -68.82 -28.89
N ALA A 478 18.09 -69.88 -28.31
CA ALA A 478 16.84 -69.77 -27.55
C ALA A 478 16.99 -68.80 -26.37
N HIS A 479 18.10 -68.92 -25.61
CA HIS A 479 18.41 -68.00 -24.51
C HIS A 479 18.58 -66.55 -24.99
N ILE A 480 19.22 -66.32 -26.14
CA ILE A 480 19.34 -64.98 -26.76
C ILE A 480 17.97 -64.43 -27.16
N SER A 481 17.07 -65.27 -27.68
CA SER A 481 15.71 -64.86 -28.02
C SER A 481 14.91 -64.42 -26.80
N ASP A 482 15.05 -65.12 -25.67
CA ASP A 482 14.41 -64.75 -24.41
C ASP A 482 14.97 -63.42 -23.88
N MET A 483 16.28 -63.23 -23.92
CA MET A 483 16.93 -61.96 -23.56
C MET A 483 16.45 -60.79 -24.42
N ASN A 484 16.31 -60.98 -25.73
CA ASN A 484 15.79 -59.93 -26.61
C ASN A 484 14.33 -59.57 -26.29
N THR A 485 13.52 -60.55 -25.88
CA THR A 485 12.15 -60.28 -25.43
C THR A 485 12.14 -59.43 -24.16
N GLN A 486 13.01 -59.74 -23.19
CA GLN A 486 13.16 -58.94 -21.97
C GLN A 486 13.68 -57.52 -22.26
N LEU A 487 14.67 -57.38 -23.15
CA LEU A 487 15.19 -56.10 -23.59
C LEU A 487 14.12 -55.25 -24.28
N ALA A 488 13.27 -55.86 -25.10
CA ALA A 488 12.16 -55.16 -25.75
C ALA A 488 11.19 -54.59 -24.71
N SER A 489 10.78 -55.39 -23.71
CA SER A 489 9.93 -54.91 -22.61
C SER A 489 10.59 -53.80 -21.78
N ALA A 490 11.88 -53.95 -21.45
CA ALA A 490 12.62 -52.92 -20.71
C ALA A 490 12.75 -51.61 -21.51
N THR A 491 12.94 -51.71 -22.83
CA THR A 491 13.02 -50.54 -23.72
C THR A 491 11.66 -49.83 -23.81
N GLU A 492 10.56 -50.58 -23.85
CA GLU A 492 9.19 -50.02 -23.84
C GLU A 492 8.90 -49.30 -22.51
N GLU A 493 9.26 -49.90 -21.38
CA GLU A 493 9.15 -49.27 -20.06
C GLU A 493 9.99 -47.99 -19.96
N GLN A 494 11.23 -48.04 -20.47
CA GLN A 494 12.11 -46.87 -20.51
C GLN A 494 11.55 -45.75 -21.38
N SER A 495 10.89 -46.07 -22.50
CA SER A 495 10.19 -45.09 -23.33
C SER A 495 9.07 -44.38 -22.57
N LEU A 496 8.24 -45.15 -21.84
CA LEU A 496 7.13 -44.60 -21.04
C LEU A 496 7.64 -43.67 -19.93
N VAL A 497 8.68 -44.09 -19.20
CA VAL A 497 9.29 -43.28 -18.15
C VAL A 497 9.88 -41.99 -18.74
N THR A 498 10.54 -42.08 -19.90
CA THR A 498 11.14 -40.91 -20.55
C THR A 498 10.08 -39.90 -21.00
N GLU A 499 8.95 -40.36 -21.54
CA GLU A 499 7.81 -39.49 -21.88
C GLU A 499 7.19 -38.83 -20.65
N GLU A 500 7.07 -39.54 -19.53
CA GLU A 500 6.58 -38.97 -18.28
C GLU A 500 7.51 -37.88 -17.76
N ILE A 501 8.82 -38.11 -17.77
CA ILE A 501 9.81 -37.10 -17.37
C ILE A 501 9.71 -35.89 -18.31
N ASN A 502 9.59 -36.10 -19.63
CA ASN A 502 9.44 -35.00 -20.59
C ASN A 502 8.21 -34.13 -20.27
N ARG A 503 7.07 -34.77 -19.95
CA ARG A 503 5.86 -34.05 -19.54
C ARG A 503 6.07 -33.25 -18.25
N ASN A 504 6.76 -33.83 -17.27
CA ASN A 504 7.09 -33.14 -16.01
C ASN A 504 7.98 -31.92 -16.25
N ILE A 505 8.96 -32.02 -17.16
CA ILE A 505 9.82 -30.88 -17.56
C ILE A 505 9.02 -29.76 -18.21
N CYS A 506 8.05 -30.07 -19.08
CA CYS A 506 7.15 -29.07 -19.64
C CYS A 506 6.35 -28.36 -18.53
N SER A 507 5.81 -29.11 -17.57
CA SER A 507 5.08 -28.52 -16.43
C SER A 507 5.96 -27.66 -15.52
N ILE A 508 7.22 -28.05 -15.28
CA ILE A 508 8.19 -27.22 -14.53
C ILE A 508 8.47 -25.92 -15.28
N THR A 509 8.60 -25.98 -16.60
CA THR A 509 8.82 -24.79 -17.44
C THR A 509 7.64 -23.80 -17.33
N GLU A 510 6.40 -24.31 -17.39
CA GLU A 510 5.20 -23.49 -17.21
C GLU A 510 5.12 -22.87 -15.79
N LEU A 511 5.41 -23.64 -14.75
CA LEU A 511 5.48 -23.15 -13.36
C LEU A 511 6.57 -22.07 -13.18
N THR A 512 7.67 -22.21 -13.90
CA THR A 512 8.76 -21.23 -13.90
C THR A 512 8.29 -19.90 -14.50
N GLU A 513 7.54 -19.93 -15.61
CA GLU A 513 6.96 -18.72 -16.21
C GLU A 513 5.94 -18.04 -15.28
N VAL A 514 5.11 -18.82 -14.58
CA VAL A 514 4.19 -18.28 -13.55
C VAL A 514 4.97 -17.61 -12.41
N SER A 515 6.09 -18.20 -12.01
CA SER A 515 6.96 -17.65 -10.95
C SER A 515 7.59 -16.32 -11.36
N VAL A 516 8.01 -16.17 -12.62
CA VAL A 516 8.49 -14.89 -13.17
C VAL A 516 7.41 -13.81 -13.03
N LYS A 517 6.17 -14.10 -13.45
CA LYS A 517 5.05 -13.15 -13.36
C LYS A 517 4.72 -12.79 -11.91
N ALA A 518 4.78 -13.76 -11.00
CA ALA A 518 4.58 -13.53 -9.57
C ALA A 518 5.66 -12.61 -8.99
N ASN A 519 6.92 -12.80 -9.38
CA ASN A 519 8.04 -11.95 -8.96
C ASN A 519 7.92 -10.53 -9.49
N GLU A 520 7.49 -10.35 -10.73
CA GLU A 520 7.21 -9.01 -11.29
C GLU A 520 6.09 -8.30 -10.50
N SER A 521 5.01 -9.01 -10.17
CA SER A 521 3.93 -8.47 -9.34
C SER A 521 4.40 -8.09 -7.93
N ASN A 522 5.20 -8.96 -7.29
CA ASN A 522 5.79 -8.70 -5.97
C ASN A 522 6.76 -7.52 -6.00
N HIS A 523 7.53 -7.36 -7.08
CA HIS A 523 8.40 -6.19 -7.28
C HIS A 523 7.57 -4.90 -7.30
N HIS A 524 6.52 -4.86 -8.10
CA HIS A 524 5.62 -3.70 -8.16
C HIS A 524 4.97 -3.40 -6.80
N ALA A 525 4.53 -4.43 -6.08
CA ALA A 525 3.98 -4.28 -4.74
C ALA A 525 5.01 -3.68 -3.77
N ALA A 526 6.25 -4.18 -3.78
CA ALA A 526 7.33 -3.67 -2.93
C ALA A 526 7.66 -2.19 -3.23
N VAL A 527 7.78 -1.82 -4.51
CA VAL A 527 7.99 -0.42 -4.93
C VAL A 527 6.81 0.47 -4.49
N SER A 528 5.58 -0.04 -4.59
CA SER A 528 4.39 0.68 -4.13
C SER A 528 4.41 0.91 -2.61
N LEU A 529 4.74 -0.12 -1.82
CA LEU A 529 4.90 -0.01 -0.36
C LEU A 529 5.98 1.00 0.03
N GLN A 530 7.12 0.99 -0.68
CA GLN A 530 8.19 1.96 -0.47
C GLN A 530 7.71 3.40 -0.72
N SER A 531 6.98 3.63 -1.82
CA SER A 531 6.39 4.94 -2.13
C SER A 531 5.36 5.38 -1.07
N ILE A 532 4.50 4.46 -0.61
CA ILE A 532 3.53 4.73 0.47
C ILE A 532 4.25 5.09 1.77
N SER A 533 5.30 4.35 2.12
CA SER A 533 6.11 4.64 3.30
C SER A 533 6.76 6.01 3.23
N GLN A 534 7.44 6.33 2.13
CA GLN A 534 8.09 7.63 1.94
C GLN A 534 7.11 8.80 1.99
N ASN A 535 5.94 8.66 1.34
CA ASN A 535 4.88 9.67 1.40
C ASN A 535 4.29 9.82 2.80
N SER A 536 4.09 8.71 3.52
CA SER A 536 3.62 8.72 4.91
C SER A 536 4.65 9.38 5.82
N ALA A 537 5.93 9.03 5.71
CA ALA A 537 7.02 9.64 6.46
C ALA A 537 7.12 11.14 6.18
N LYS A 538 6.99 11.57 4.92
CA LYS A 538 6.97 12.98 4.53
C LYS A 538 5.79 13.73 5.14
N THR A 539 4.59 13.12 5.12
CA THR A 539 3.37 13.73 5.66
C THR A 539 3.41 13.83 7.19
N LEU A 540 3.85 12.76 7.86
CA LEU A 540 4.01 12.74 9.32
C LEU A 540 5.16 13.64 9.78
N GLY A 541 6.20 13.82 8.96
CA GLY A 541 7.31 14.74 9.22
C GLY A 541 6.94 16.22 9.12
N GLN A 542 5.76 16.57 8.60
CA GLN A 542 5.23 17.95 8.65
C GLN A 542 4.76 18.33 10.05
N PHE A 543 4.53 17.38 10.95
CA PHE A 543 4.14 17.64 12.33
C PHE A 543 5.35 17.62 13.24
N LYS A 544 5.54 18.68 14.02
CA LYS A 544 6.57 18.72 15.05
C LYS A 544 6.00 18.15 16.36
N VAL A 545 6.51 16.98 16.74
CA VAL A 545 5.96 16.17 17.84
C VAL A 545 6.80 16.26 19.13
N SER A 546 8.00 16.82 19.04
CA SER A 546 8.96 16.99 20.13
C SER A 546 9.80 18.24 19.96
#